data_AF-A0A965YWE8-F1
#
_entry.id   AF-A0A965YWE8-F1
#
_cell.length_a   1.000
_cell.length_b   1.000
_cell.length_c   1.000
_cell.angle_alpha   90.00
_cell.angle_beta   90.00
_cell.angle_gamma   90.00
#
_symmetry.space_group_name_H-M   'P 1'
#
loop_
_entity.id
_entity.type
_entity.pdbx_description
1 polymer ?
#
loop_
_entity_poly.entity_id
_entity_poly.type
_entity_poly.pdbx_seq_one_letter_code
_entity_poly.pdbx_strand_id
1 'polypeptide(L)' 'FHSPVLQLVIASVSSILFSAFILYDTQNIIRGAYETPIEGAIALYLDFLNLFVSLLQILGIFGSRDE' A
#
# COMPACT_ATOMS: atom_id res chain seq x y z
N PHE A 1 -10.87 -13.20 -17.46
CA PHE A 1 -9.59 -13.24 -16.72
C PHE A 1 -9.72 -12.62 -15.31
N HIS A 2 -10.73 -12.98 -14.51
CA HIS A 2 -10.80 -12.57 -13.09
C HIS A 2 -10.71 -13.85 -12.24
N SER A 3 -9.49 -14.20 -11.83
CA SER A 3 -9.29 -15.24 -10.83
C SER A 3 -9.22 -14.57 -9.45
N PRO A 4 -10.13 -14.86 -8.52
CA PRO A 4 -10.08 -14.32 -7.15
C PRO A 4 -8.74 -14.61 -6.46
N VAL A 5 -8.13 -15.76 -6.77
CA VAL A 5 -6.81 -16.14 -6.25
C VAL A 5 -5.70 -15.22 -6.79
N LEU A 6 -5.74 -14.88 -8.08
CA LEU A 6 -4.76 -13.95 -8.67
C LEU A 6 -4.89 -12.55 -8.06
N GLN A 7 -6.13 -12.08 -7.84
CA GLN A 7 -6.38 -10.80 -7.19
C GLN A 7 -5.86 -10.78 -5.75
N LEU A 8 -6.06 -11.86 -5.00
CA LEU A 8 -5.54 -12.00 -3.65
C LEU A 8 -4.01 -11.94 -3.61
N VAL A 9 -3.33 -12.63 -4.54
CA VAL A 9 -1.86 -12.60 -4.64
C VAL A 9 -1.37 -11.19 -4.93
N ILE A 10 -1.97 -10.50 -5.91
CA ILE A 10 -1.60 -9.12 -6.26
C ILE A 10 -1.80 -8.20 -5.06
N ALA A 11 -2.97 -8.25 -4.42
CA ALA A 11 -3.27 -7.40 -3.27
C ALA A 11 -2.33 -7.66 -2.08
N SER A 12 -1.95 -8.94 -1.85
CA SER A 12 -0.99 -9.31 -0.80
C SER A 12 0.43 -8.82 -1.09
N VAL A 13 0.88 -8.92 -2.34
CA VAL A 13 2.20 -8.40 -2.73
C VAL A 13 2.21 -6.88 -2.63
N SER A 14 1.15 -6.21 -3.11
CA SER A 14 1.00 -4.76 -3.02
C SER A 14 1.01 -4.27 -1.57
N SER A 15 0.30 -4.94 -0.64
CA SER A 15 0.28 -4.51 0.77
C SER A 15 1.67 -4.59 1.41
N ILE A 16 2.46 -5.62 1.11
CA ILE A 16 3.84 -5.73 1.59
C ILE A 16 4.71 -4.64 0.95
N LEU A 17 4.57 -4.40 -0.35
CA LEU A 17 5.34 -3.41 -1.09
C LEU A 17 5.11 -1.99 -0.54
N PHE A 18 3.86 -1.56 -0.40
CA PHE A 18 3.53 -0.24 0.11
C PHE A 18 3.90 -0.09 1.59
N SER A 19 3.86 -1.17 2.37
CA SER A 19 4.40 -1.17 3.74
C SER A 19 5.91 -0.93 3.76
N ALA A 20 6.66 -1.50 2.80
CA ALA A 20 8.10 -1.24 2.66
C ALA A 20 8.38 0.19 2.19
N PHE A 21 7.59 0.73 1.27
CA PHE A 21 7.70 2.13 0.84
C PHE A 21 7.42 3.12 1.97
N ILE A 22 6.40 2.88 2.80
CA ILE A 22 6.15 3.70 4.01
C ILE A 22 7.39 3.76 4.90
N LEU A 23 8.05 2.63 5.16
CA LEU A 23 9.27 2.61 5.96
C LEU A 23 10.42 3.36 5.28
N TYR A 24 10.59 3.16 3.98
CA TYR A 24 11.61 3.82 3.17
C TYR A 24 11.42 5.35 3.14
N ASP A 25 10.21 5.82 2.87
CA ASP A 25 9.91 7.25 2.76
C ASP A 25 9.86 7.95 4.10
N THR A 26 9.36 7.28 5.14
CA THR A 26 9.51 7.79 6.52
C THR A 26 10.98 8.02 6.85
N GLN A 27 11.85 7.08 6.48
CA GLN A 27 13.28 7.22 6.74
C GLN A 27 13.92 8.34 5.91
N ASN A 28 13.49 8.55 4.67
CA ASN A 28 13.95 9.65 3.81
C ASN A 28 13.49 11.02 4.34
N ILE A 29 12.25 11.11 4.83
CA ILE A 29 11.73 12.32 5.49
C ILE A 29 12.57 12.65 6.72
N ILE A 30 12.84 11.67 7.58
CA ILE A 30 13.69 11.85 8.78
C ILE A 30 15.10 12.30 8.41
N ARG A 31 15.65 11.81 7.30
CA ARG A 31 16.99 12.19 6.80
C ARG A 31 17.02 13.52 6.05
N GLY A 32 15.88 14.14 5.79
CA GLY A 32 15.79 15.35 4.97
C GLY A 32 16.16 15.10 3.51
N ALA A 33 15.89 13.91 2.97
CA ALA A 33 16.22 13.53 1.60
C ALA A 33 15.23 14.08 0.55
N TYR A 34 14.15 14.72 0.98
CA TYR A 34 13.16 15.40 0.14
C TYR A 34 13.49 16.90 0.03
N GLU A 35 13.28 17.49 -1.16
CA GLU A 35 13.56 18.92 -1.37
C GLU A 35 12.59 19.81 -0.57
N THR A 36 11.36 19.34 -0.40
CA THR A 36 10.33 20.05 0.37
C THR A 36 9.55 19.11 1.29
N PRO A 37 9.05 19.59 2.45
CA PRO A 37 8.20 18.77 3.33
C PRO A 37 6.90 18.31 2.67
N ILE A 38 6.38 19.10 1.71
CA ILE A 38 5.13 18.80 0.99
C ILE A 38 5.32 17.57 0.11
N GLU A 39 6.45 17.47 -0.57
CA GLU A 39 6.78 16.31 -1.42
C GLU A 39 6.83 15.03 -0.60
N GLY A 40 7.55 15.03 0.53
CA GLY A 40 7.61 13.88 1.43
C GLY A 40 6.24 13.49 1.98
N ALA A 41 5.39 14.47 2.31
CA ALA A 41 4.03 14.22 2.77
C ALA A 41 3.15 13.59 1.67
N ILE A 42 3.27 14.04 0.42
CA ILE A 42 2.51 13.47 -0.72
C ILE A 42 2.96 12.04 -0.99
N ALA A 43 4.27 11.76 -1.01
CA ALA A 43 4.80 10.40 -1.20
C ALA A 43 4.24 9.44 -0.14
N LEU A 44 4.37 9.82 1.14
CA LEU A 44 3.88 9.02 2.26
C LEU A 44 2.36 8.81 2.20
N TYR A 45 1.60 9.86 1.84
CA TYR A 45 0.14 9.77 1.67
C TYR A 45 -0.26 8.75 0.59
N LEU A 46 0.43 8.76 -0.56
CA LEU A 46 0.15 7.84 -1.66
C LEU A 46 0.45 6.40 -1.26
N ASP A 47 1.53 6.14 -0.53
CA ASP A 47 1.83 4.79 -0.06
C ASP A 47 0.78 4.28 0.93
N PHE A 48 0.37 5.11 1.89
CA PHE A 48 -0.70 4.76 2.82
C PHE A 48 -2.03 4.49 2.11
N LEU A 49 -2.39 5.32 1.13
CA LEU A 49 -3.60 5.13 0.34
C LEU A 49 -3.57 3.80 -0.42
N ASN A 50 -2.45 3.48 -1.05
CA ASN A 50 -2.31 2.23 -1.81
C ASN A 50 -2.26 0.99 -0.89
N LEU A 51 -1.62 1.09 0.28
CA LEU A 51 -1.69 0.05 1.31
C LEU A 51 -3.14 -0.18 1.75
N PHE A 52 -3.86 0.90 2.05
CA PHE A 52 -5.27 0.82 2.45
C PHE A 52 -6.14 0.15 1.39
N VAL A 53 -6.02 0.56 0.12
CA VAL A 53 -6.76 -0.05 -0.99
C VAL A 53 -6.41 -1.53 -1.15
N SER A 54 -5.13 -1.90 -1.03
CA SER A 54 -4.68 -3.30 -1.10
C SER A 54 -5.30 -4.13 0.03
N LEU A 55 -5.34 -3.60 1.25
CA LEU A 55 -5.98 -4.26 2.39
C LEU A 55 -7.49 -4.39 2.21
N LEU A 56 -8.17 -3.35 1.69
CA LEU A 56 -9.60 -3.43 1.37
C LEU A 56 -9.89 -4.53 0.34
N GLN A 57 -9.05 -4.68 -0.68
CA GLN A 57 -9.20 -5.76 -1.66
C GLN A 57 -9.05 -7.14 -1.00
N ILE A 58 -8.04 -7.32 -0.15
CA ILE A 58 -7.84 -8.57 0.61
C ILE A 58 -9.07 -8.88 1.46
N LEU A 59 -9.54 -7.91 2.26
CA LEU A 59 -10.70 -8.06 3.13
C LEU A 59 -11.99 -8.31 2.34
N GLY A 60 -12.18 -7.63 1.21
CA GLY A 60 -13.32 -7.85 0.32
C GLY A 60 -13.36 -9.27 -0.23
N ILE A 61 -12.21 -9.81 -0.65
CA ILE A 61 -12.14 -11.20 -1.15
C ILE A 61 -12.48 -12.21 -0.05
N PHE A 62 -12.04 -11.99 1.20
CA PHE A 62 -12.38 -12.89 2.31
C PHE A 62 -13.86 -12.76 2.72
N GLY A 63 -14.40 -11.53 2.78
CA GLY A 63 -15.82 -11.31 3.11
C GLY A 63 -16.78 -11.89 2.07
N SER A 64 -16.42 -11.94 0.78
CA SER A 64 -17.24 -12.54 -0.28
C SER A 64 -17.17 -14.08 -0.34
N ARG A 65 -16.29 -14.74 0.42
CA ARG A 65 -16.20 -16.22 0.44
C ARG A 65 -17.12 -16.86 1.48
N ASP A 66 -17.64 -16.06 2.41
CA ASP A 66 -18.50 -16.51 3.51
C ASP A 66 -20.01 -16.38 3.18
N GLU A 67 -20.37 -15.89 1.98
CA GLU A 67 -21.72 -15.92 1.38
C GLU A 67 -21.80 -17.00 0.28
#